data_AF-A0A9D4BVF0-F1
#
_entry.id   AF-A0A9D4BVF0-F1
#
_cell.length_a   1.000
_cell.length_b   1.000
_cell.length_c   1.000
_cell.angle_alpha   90.00
_cell.angle_beta   90.00
_cell.angle_gamma   90.00
#
_symmetry.space_group_name_H-M   'P 1'
#
loop_
_entity.id
_entity.type
_entity.pdbx_description
1 polymer ?
#
loop_
_entity_poly.entity_id
_entity_poly.type
_entity_poly.pdbx_seq_one_letter_code
_entity_poly.pdbx_strand_id
1 'polypeptide(L)'
;MLYTVHTNEVDNPDYGIVVVVVVVVVVVVVVVVVVVVVVVVVVVVVVVVVVVVVVSSSSSSSSSSSSSSSSSSSSSSSSSSSSSSSSSSSSSSSSSSSSSSSSSSSSSSSSSSSSSSSSSCSSSSVEVVVVVVVVVVVVVVVVEVVVVVVKVVVVVVVVVIAVVVVVVVVGVVVVVVVVVVVVVVVVVVVVVVVVVVVVVVVVVVVVVIVVVVAVVVVVVVVVVVVVVVVVVVVVVVVVVVVVVVVVVVVVVVVVAATTAAAAAVVVVVYSIVVVVVVVVVVVAAAAAAAAAAAAAAAVAVAVAVAVVVVVVEVVVVVSFQESLFFKRTSVKAERVVPD
;
A
#
# COMPACT_ATOMS: atom_id res chain seq x y z
N MET A 1 -1.73 -18.10 -20.79
CA MET A 1 -2.13 -19.51 -20.91
C MET A 1 -1.71 -20.17 -19.59
N LEU A 2 -2.57 -20.77 -18.77
CA LEU A 2 -3.92 -21.31 -18.99
C LEU A 2 -4.90 -20.65 -18.01
N TYR A 3 -6.06 -20.18 -18.49
CA TYR A 3 -7.18 -19.83 -17.62
C TYR A 3 -8.02 -21.10 -17.47
N THR A 4 -7.73 -21.89 -16.44
CA THR A 4 -8.48 -23.12 -16.16
C THR A 4 -9.87 -22.72 -15.69
N VAL A 5 -10.83 -22.72 -16.62
CA VAL A 5 -12.24 -22.52 -16.29
C VAL A 5 -12.70 -23.77 -15.55
N HIS A 6 -12.53 -23.76 -14.23
CA HIS A 6 -13.21 -24.68 -13.34
C HIS A 6 -14.70 -24.30 -13.38
N THR A 7 -15.43 -24.89 -14.32
CA THR A 7 -16.88 -25.03 -14.22
C THR A 7 -17.13 -25.86 -12.96
N ASN A 8 -17.33 -25.17 -11.86
CA ASN A 8 -18.00 -25.74 -10.70
C ASN A 8 -19.45 -25.94 -11.14
N GLU A 9 -19.71 -27.03 -11.87
CA GLU A 9 -21.01 -27.67 -11.85
C GLU A 9 -21.24 -28.06 -10.40
N VAL A 10 -21.99 -27.20 -9.72
CA VAL A 10 -22.42 -27.43 -8.36
C VAL A 10 -23.48 -28.52 -8.47
N ASP A 11 -23.03 -29.77 -8.42
CA ASP A 11 -23.81 -30.94 -8.00
C ASP A 11 -24.30 -30.69 -6.57
N ASN A 12 -25.25 -29.76 -6.42
CA ASN A 12 -25.84 -29.43 -5.13
C ASN A 12 -26.75 -30.61 -4.77
N PRO A 13 -26.36 -31.49 -3.82
CA PRO A 13 -27.08 -32.73 -3.56
C PRO A 13 -28.52 -32.45 -3.12
N ASP A 14 -28.77 -31.28 -2.55
CA ASP A 14 -30.05 -30.77 -2.11
C ASP A 14 -31.10 -30.75 -3.24
N TYR A 15 -30.73 -30.35 -4.46
CA TYR A 15 -31.68 -30.39 -5.60
C TYR A 15 -32.05 -31.82 -5.98
N GLY A 16 -31.08 -32.75 -5.91
CA GLY A 16 -31.33 -34.18 -6.08
C GLY A 16 -32.33 -34.71 -5.05
N ILE A 17 -32.18 -34.33 -3.78
CA ILE A 17 -33.09 -34.73 -2.69
C ILE A 17 -34.51 -34.20 -2.94
N VAL A 18 -34.68 -32.93 -3.30
CA VAL A 18 -36.03 -32.37 -3.57
C VAL A 18 -36.70 -33.10 -4.75
N VAL A 19 -35.97 -33.34 -5.85
CA VAL A 19 -36.50 -34.06 -7.01
C VAL A 19 -36.88 -35.50 -6.65
N VAL A 20 -36.04 -36.23 -5.90
CA VAL A 20 -36.35 -37.59 -5.45
C VAL A 20 -37.59 -37.62 -4.56
N VAL A 21 -37.72 -36.69 -3.60
CA VAL A 21 -38.91 -36.61 -2.74
C VAL A 21 -40.18 -36.36 -3.56
N VAL A 22 -40.15 -35.43 -4.52
CA VAL A 22 -41.29 -35.14 -5.39
C VAL A 22 -41.65 -36.35 -6.27
N VAL A 23 -40.66 -37.06 -6.84
CA VAL A 23 -40.91 -38.26 -7.65
C VAL A 23 -41.53 -39.38 -6.81
N VAL A 24 -40.98 -39.68 -5.63
CA VAL A 24 -41.54 -40.70 -4.72
C VAL A 24 -42.98 -40.35 -4.33
N VAL A 25 -43.23 -39.09 -4.01
CA VAL A 25 -44.56 -38.54 -3.74
C VAL A 25 -45.54 -38.81 -4.89
N VAL A 26 -45.17 -38.47 -6.13
CA VAL A 26 -46.04 -38.67 -7.30
C VAL A 26 -46.31 -40.17 -7.52
N VAL A 27 -45.29 -41.01 -7.40
CA VAL A 27 -45.44 -42.47 -7.52
C VAL A 27 -46.41 -43.02 -6.48
N VAL A 28 -46.29 -42.62 -5.21
CA VAL A 28 -47.22 -43.06 -4.14
C VAL A 28 -48.66 -42.64 -4.44
N VAL A 29 -48.89 -41.39 -4.85
CA VAL A 29 -50.24 -40.91 -5.20
C VAL A 29 -50.81 -41.69 -6.39
N VAL A 30 -50.02 -41.94 -7.44
CA VAL A 30 -50.45 -42.73 -8.61
C VAL A 30 -50.80 -44.17 -8.20
N VAL A 31 -49.97 -44.83 -7.39
CA VAL A 31 -50.23 -46.19 -6.91
C VAL A 31 -51.54 -46.25 -6.11
N VAL A 32 -51.79 -45.30 -5.21
CA VAL A 32 -53.02 -45.27 -4.42
C VAL A 32 -54.25 -45.06 -5.31
N VAL A 33 -54.19 -44.14 -6.29
CA VAL A 33 -55.28 -43.93 -7.27
C VAL A 33 -55.57 -45.20 -8.06
N VAL A 34 -54.53 -45.90 -8.54
CA VAL A 34 -54.69 -47.18 -9.26
C VAL A 34 -55.37 -48.23 -8.38
N VAL A 35 -54.97 -48.37 -7.11
CA VAL A 35 -55.61 -49.31 -6.17
C VAL A 35 -57.09 -48.99 -5.97
N VAL A 36 -57.46 -47.71 -5.82
CA VAL A 36 -58.88 -47.30 -5.69
C VAL A 36 -59.67 -47.67 -6.94
N VAL A 37 -59.14 -47.40 -8.14
CA VAL A 37 -59.80 -47.76 -9.41
C VAL A 37 -59.99 -49.27 -9.51
N VAL A 38 -58.97 -50.08 -9.16
CA VAL A 38 -59.09 -51.54 -9.16
C VAL A 38 -60.17 -52.02 -8.20
N VAL A 39 -60.24 -51.49 -6.98
CA VAL A 39 -61.29 -51.86 -6.00
C VAL A 39 -62.68 -51.54 -6.53
N VAL A 40 -62.88 -50.35 -7.12
CA VAL A 40 -64.17 -49.96 -7.72
C VAL A 40 -64.55 -50.91 -8.87
N VAL A 41 -63.62 -51.23 -9.76
CA VAL A 41 -63.86 -52.18 -10.88
C VAL A 41 -64.23 -53.57 -10.35
N VAL A 42 -63.53 -54.08 -9.33
CA VAL A 42 -63.83 -55.39 -8.72
C VAL A 42 -65.24 -55.40 -8.13
N VAL A 43 -65.66 -54.36 -7.41
CA VAL A 43 -67.04 -54.30 -6.90
C VAL A 43 -68.07 -54.26 -8.02
N VAL A 44 -67.86 -53.44 -9.05
CA VAL A 44 -68.77 -53.37 -10.21
C VAL A 44 -68.91 -54.74 -10.87
N VAL A 45 -67.81 -55.47 -11.06
CA VAL A 45 -67.84 -56.85 -11.60
C VAL A 45 -68.62 -57.79 -10.67
N VAL A 46 -68.41 -57.75 -9.35
CA VAL A 46 -69.17 -58.56 -8.39
C VAL A 46 -70.67 -58.26 -8.44
N VAL A 47 -71.06 -56.98 -8.49
CA VAL A 47 -72.47 -56.56 -8.61
C VAL A 47 -73.08 -57.08 -9.91
N VAL A 48 -72.38 -56.95 -11.04
CA VAL A 48 -72.84 -57.48 -12.34
C VAL A 48 -73.00 -59.00 -12.30
N VAL A 49 -72.05 -59.74 -11.71
CA VAL A 49 -72.13 -61.20 -11.56
C VAL A 49 -73.35 -61.60 -10.71
N VAL A 50 -73.59 -60.92 -9.58
CA VAL A 50 -74.77 -61.19 -8.73
C VAL A 50 -76.07 -60.93 -9.51
N VAL A 51 -76.17 -59.82 -10.24
CA VAL A 51 -77.34 -59.51 -11.07
C VAL A 51 -77.55 -60.59 -12.15
N VAL A 52 -76.50 -61.02 -12.85
CA VAL A 52 -76.59 -62.07 -13.88
C VAL A 52 -77.02 -63.40 -13.28
N VAL A 53 -76.52 -63.79 -12.09
CA VAL A 53 -76.94 -65.02 -11.40
C VAL A 53 -78.43 -64.96 -11.00
N VAL A 54 -78.91 -63.82 -10.47
CA VAL A 54 -80.32 -63.62 -10.09
C VAL A 54 -81.24 -63.68 -11.32
N VAL A 55 -80.85 -63.03 -12.42
CA VAL A 55 -81.61 -63.06 -13.69
C VAL A 55 -81.64 -64.47 -14.29
N SER A 56 -80.50 -65.18 -14.30
CA SER A 56 -80.42 -66.56 -14.80
C SER A 56 -81.28 -67.54 -13.97
N SER A 57 -81.33 -67.33 -12.65
CA SER A 57 -82.19 -68.09 -11.74
C SER A 57 -83.68 -67.84 -12.04
N SER A 58 -84.03 -66.60 -12.44
CA SER A 58 -85.39 -66.21 -12.83
C SER A 58 -85.80 -66.78 -14.20
N SER A 59 -84.88 -66.85 -15.16
CA SER A 59 -85.12 -67.43 -16.49
C SER A 59 -85.32 -68.96 -16.47
N SER A 60 -84.75 -69.64 -15.48
CA SER A 60 -84.89 -71.10 -15.31
C SER A 60 -86.32 -71.54 -14.96
N SER A 61 -87.16 -70.61 -14.50
CA SER A 61 -88.56 -70.86 -14.07
C SER A 61 -89.60 -70.72 -15.19
N SER A 62 -89.20 -70.40 -16.43
CA SER A 62 -90.13 -70.04 -17.53
C SER A 62 -89.99 -70.88 -18.80
N SER A 63 -89.21 -71.98 -18.76
CA SER A 63 -89.05 -72.92 -19.88
C SER A 63 -90.05 -74.09 -19.83
N SER A 64 -91.34 -73.77 -20.00
CA SER A 64 -92.36 -74.75 -20.38
C SER A 64 -93.41 -74.15 -21.34
N SER A 65 -92.92 -73.65 -22.47
CA SER A 65 -93.65 -73.41 -23.71
C SER A 65 -93.65 -74.69 -24.59
N SER A 66 -94.48 -74.86 -25.63
CA SER A 66 -95.87 -74.48 -25.91
C SER A 66 -96.26 -75.03 -27.31
N SER A 67 -97.57 -75.12 -27.60
CA SER A 67 -98.14 -75.19 -28.96
C SER A 67 -99.60 -74.76 -28.86
N SER A 68 -100.17 -73.83 -29.65
CA SER A 68 -99.91 -73.59 -31.08
C SER A 68 -100.23 -72.14 -31.53
N SER A 69 -99.51 -71.65 -32.54
CA SER A 69 -99.92 -70.72 -33.63
C SER A 69 -101.00 -69.62 -33.44
N SER A 70 -100.66 -68.36 -33.79
CA SER A 70 -101.21 -67.63 -34.98
C SER A 70 -100.83 -66.12 -35.08
N SER A 71 -100.05 -65.78 -36.12
CA SER A 71 -100.10 -64.55 -37.00
C SER A 71 -100.42 -63.11 -36.49
N SER A 72 -99.70 -62.13 -37.09
CA SER A 72 -100.19 -60.82 -37.66
C SER A 72 -99.48 -59.52 -37.18
N SER A 73 -98.49 -59.06 -37.97
CA SER A 73 -98.34 -57.72 -38.60
C SER A 73 -98.39 -56.36 -37.83
N SER A 74 -97.56 -55.42 -38.33
CA SER A 74 -97.80 -53.95 -38.49
C SER A 74 -96.99 -52.94 -37.63
N SER A 75 -95.83 -52.53 -38.17
CA SER A 75 -95.44 -51.13 -38.52
C SER A 75 -95.40 -49.92 -37.53
N SER A 76 -94.47 -49.01 -37.88
CA SER A 76 -94.50 -47.51 -37.84
C SER A 76 -93.94 -46.70 -36.64
N SER A 77 -92.77 -46.09 -36.89
CA SER A 77 -92.52 -44.61 -36.93
C SER A 77 -92.25 -43.75 -35.68
N SER A 78 -91.26 -42.84 -35.85
CA SER A 78 -91.14 -41.45 -35.31
C SER A 78 -90.99 -41.23 -33.78
N SER A 79 -90.44 -40.13 -33.26
CA SER A 79 -89.40 -39.15 -33.66
C SER A 79 -89.21 -38.12 -32.51
N SER A 80 -88.17 -37.27 -32.55
CA SER A 80 -88.06 -35.96 -31.79
C SER A 80 -88.06 -36.03 -30.24
N SER A 81 -87.66 -35.02 -29.44
CA SER A 81 -86.62 -33.97 -29.50
C SER A 81 -86.66 -33.18 -28.16
N SER A 82 -85.70 -32.28 -27.89
CA SER A 82 -85.79 -31.19 -26.88
C SER A 82 -85.78 -31.63 -25.38
N SER A 83 -85.47 -30.81 -24.35
CA SER A 83 -84.62 -29.61 -24.23
C SER A 83 -84.49 -29.17 -22.74
N SER A 84 -83.33 -28.61 -22.37
CA SER A 84 -83.10 -27.49 -21.42
C SER A 84 -83.45 -27.53 -19.89
N SER A 85 -82.56 -26.86 -19.15
CA SER A 85 -82.81 -25.85 -18.07
C SER A 85 -83.04 -26.21 -16.58
N SER A 86 -82.01 -25.85 -15.77
CA SER A 86 -82.04 -24.78 -14.72
C SER A 86 -82.20 -25.09 -13.22
N SER A 87 -81.63 -24.16 -12.42
CA SER A 87 -82.03 -23.74 -11.05
C SER A 87 -81.67 -24.64 -9.84
N SER A 88 -81.62 -24.19 -8.57
CA SER A 88 -81.27 -22.91 -7.91
C SER A 88 -81.34 -23.09 -6.36
N SER A 89 -80.54 -22.34 -5.58
CA SER A 89 -80.84 -21.83 -4.22
C SER A 89 -80.92 -22.72 -2.94
N SER A 90 -80.52 -22.08 -1.82
CA SER A 90 -81.18 -22.00 -0.48
C SER A 90 -81.01 -23.06 0.65
N SER A 91 -80.42 -22.59 1.77
CA SER A 91 -81.07 -22.37 3.10
C SER A 91 -81.03 -23.37 4.29
N SER A 92 -80.87 -22.76 5.49
CA SER A 92 -81.54 -23.03 6.80
C SER A 92 -81.07 -24.12 7.79
N SER A 93 -80.53 -23.65 8.92
CA SER A 93 -81.09 -23.69 10.31
C SER A 93 -81.57 -24.98 11.01
N SER A 94 -81.29 -25.04 12.34
CA SER A 94 -82.19 -25.43 13.46
C SER A 94 -81.95 -26.73 14.28
N SER A 95 -81.47 -26.54 15.52
CA SER A 95 -82.15 -26.88 16.81
C SER A 95 -82.36 -28.32 17.37
N SER A 96 -82.25 -28.40 18.71
CA SER A 96 -83.13 -29.12 19.69
C SER A 96 -82.80 -30.53 20.24
N SER A 97 -82.75 -30.61 21.60
CA SER A 97 -83.45 -31.62 22.47
C SER A 97 -83.03 -33.11 22.43
N SER A 98 -83.34 -34.01 23.40
CA SER A 98 -83.68 -33.98 24.85
C SER A 98 -83.78 -35.42 25.42
N SER A 99 -83.56 -35.62 26.72
CA SER A 99 -84.27 -36.57 27.63
C SER A 99 -84.24 -38.13 27.47
N SER A 100 -83.81 -38.78 28.57
CA SER A 100 -84.59 -39.77 29.39
C SER A 100 -84.86 -41.25 28.97
N SER A 101 -84.40 -42.16 29.86
CA SER A 101 -85.21 -43.16 30.62
C SER A 101 -85.75 -44.49 30.03
N SER A 102 -85.42 -45.58 30.73
CA SER A 102 -86.32 -46.64 31.27
C SER A 102 -86.93 -47.78 30.41
N SER A 103 -86.56 -49.02 30.81
CA SER A 103 -87.45 -50.10 31.33
C SER A 103 -88.54 -50.81 30.47
N SER A 104 -88.40 -52.14 30.41
CA SER A 104 -89.42 -53.18 30.76
C SER A 104 -90.65 -53.49 29.87
N SER A 105 -90.65 -54.74 29.36
CA SER A 105 -91.67 -55.80 29.56
C SER A 105 -93.09 -55.74 28.94
N SER A 106 -93.58 -56.95 28.63
CA SER A 106 -95.01 -57.40 28.53
C SER A 106 -95.76 -57.10 27.21
N SER A 107 -96.86 -57.76 26.82
CA SER A 107 -97.39 -59.14 26.99
C SER A 107 -98.76 -59.21 26.26
N SER A 108 -99.12 -60.37 25.68
CA SER A 108 -100.51 -60.78 25.37
C SER A 108 -101.30 -59.98 24.32
N SER A 109 -102.44 -60.41 23.74
CA SER A 109 -102.97 -61.74 23.33
C SER A 109 -104.26 -61.52 22.50
N SER A 110 -104.70 -62.56 21.77
CA SER A 110 -106.11 -62.86 21.44
C SER A 110 -106.83 -62.21 20.23
N SER A 111 -106.92 -63.02 19.16
CA SER A 111 -108.20 -63.60 18.66
C SER A 111 -108.96 -63.01 17.45
N SER A 112 -109.05 -63.88 16.43
CA SER A 112 -110.22 -64.14 15.56
C SER A 112 -110.61 -63.13 14.46
N SER A 113 -110.39 -63.50 13.18
CA SER A 113 -111.45 -64.01 12.27
C SER A 113 -111.03 -64.06 10.79
N SER A 114 -111.65 -64.97 10.03
CA SER A 114 -111.95 -64.87 8.58
C SER A 114 -110.88 -65.12 7.50
N SER A 115 -111.23 -66.07 6.63
CA SER A 115 -111.06 -66.05 5.16
C SER A 115 -109.70 -66.30 4.48
N SER A 116 -109.75 -67.25 3.52
CA SER A 116 -109.05 -67.21 2.23
C SER A 116 -107.53 -66.99 2.20
N SER A 117 -106.73 -68.07 2.17
CA SER A 117 -105.32 -68.00 1.74
C SER A 117 -104.76 -69.37 1.32
N SER A 118 -104.66 -69.60 0.01
CA SER A 118 -103.86 -70.68 -0.59
C SER A 118 -102.94 -70.10 -1.67
N SER A 119 -102.31 -68.97 -1.32
CA SER A 119 -101.50 -68.13 -2.21
C SER A 119 -100.04 -68.63 -2.29
N SER A 120 -99.85 -69.85 -2.79
CA SER A 120 -98.56 -70.56 -2.80
C SER A 120 -97.58 -70.08 -3.90
N CYS A 121 -97.54 -68.78 -4.22
CA CYS A 121 -96.80 -68.25 -5.38
C CYS A 121 -95.96 -66.98 -5.13
N SER A 122 -95.82 -66.51 -3.87
CA SER A 122 -95.15 -65.23 -3.60
C SER A 122 -93.68 -65.30 -3.14
N SER A 123 -93.17 -66.46 -2.70
CA SER A 123 -91.84 -66.53 -2.05
C SER A 123 -90.68 -66.08 -2.95
N SER A 124 -90.70 -66.43 -4.24
CA SER A 124 -89.65 -66.04 -5.20
C SER A 124 -89.58 -64.52 -5.40
N SER A 125 -90.71 -63.83 -5.42
CA SER A 125 -90.74 -62.36 -5.55
C SER A 125 -90.17 -61.67 -4.31
N VAL A 126 -90.43 -62.20 -3.11
CA VAL A 126 -89.87 -61.66 -1.86
C VAL A 126 -88.35 -61.91 -1.80
N GLU A 127 -87.88 -63.08 -2.21
CA GLU A 127 -86.44 -63.38 -2.27
C GLU A 127 -85.71 -62.45 -3.27
N VAL A 128 -86.26 -62.23 -4.47
CA VAL A 128 -85.66 -61.27 -5.43
C VAL A 128 -85.63 -59.86 -4.85
N VAL A 129 -86.70 -59.39 -4.19
CA VAL A 129 -86.71 -58.06 -3.54
C VAL A 129 -85.67 -57.98 -2.43
N VAL A 130 -85.54 -59.01 -1.58
CA VAL A 130 -84.52 -59.04 -0.51
C VAL A 130 -83.11 -59.01 -1.10
N VAL A 131 -82.83 -59.79 -2.15
CA VAL A 131 -81.51 -59.78 -2.82
C VAL A 131 -81.23 -58.42 -3.44
N VAL A 132 -82.20 -57.78 -4.11
CA VAL A 132 -82.04 -56.43 -4.66
C VAL A 132 -81.77 -55.40 -3.54
N VAL A 133 -82.50 -55.45 -2.42
CA VAL A 133 -82.25 -54.55 -1.28
C VAL A 133 -80.85 -54.78 -0.70
N VAL A 134 -80.40 -56.02 -0.53
CA VAL A 134 -79.04 -56.34 -0.06
C VAL A 134 -77.99 -55.82 -1.04
N VAL A 135 -78.18 -55.99 -2.35
CA VAL A 135 -77.27 -55.44 -3.37
C VAL A 135 -77.22 -53.91 -3.32
N VAL A 136 -78.37 -53.24 -3.17
CA VAL A 136 -78.42 -51.77 -3.02
C VAL A 136 -77.69 -51.32 -1.75
N VAL A 137 -77.89 -51.98 -0.61
CA VAL A 137 -77.18 -51.68 0.64
C VAL A 137 -75.67 -51.88 0.47
N VAL A 138 -75.23 -52.98 -0.15
CA VAL A 138 -73.81 -53.23 -0.45
C VAL A 138 -73.23 -52.15 -1.37
N VAL A 139 -73.96 -51.73 -2.41
CA VAL A 139 -73.54 -50.63 -3.30
C VAL A 139 -73.42 -49.31 -2.53
N VAL A 140 -74.38 -48.97 -1.67
CA VAL A 140 -74.33 -47.75 -0.84
C VAL A 140 -73.14 -47.78 0.12
N VAL A 141 -72.90 -48.90 0.80
CA VAL A 141 -71.74 -49.08 1.70
C VAL A 141 -70.43 -48.95 0.92
N VAL A 142 -70.32 -49.54 -0.27
CA VAL A 142 -69.12 -49.36 -1.10
C VAL A 142 -68.96 -47.90 -1.55
N VAL A 143 -70.03 -47.21 -1.94
CA VAL A 143 -69.96 -45.78 -2.30
C VAL A 143 -69.48 -44.94 -1.12
N GLU A 144 -69.97 -45.18 0.10
CA GLU A 144 -69.43 -44.52 1.30
C GLU A 144 -67.95 -44.83 1.53
N VAL A 145 -67.54 -46.10 1.44
CA VAL A 145 -66.13 -46.50 1.58
C VAL A 145 -65.26 -45.82 0.52
N VAL A 146 -65.70 -45.76 -0.73
CA VAL A 146 -64.99 -45.04 -1.81
C VAL A 146 -64.90 -43.54 -1.51
N VAL A 147 -65.97 -42.91 -1.01
CA VAL A 147 -65.94 -41.48 -0.61
C VAL A 147 -65.00 -41.24 0.56
N VAL A 148 -64.95 -42.13 1.55
CA VAL A 148 -64.00 -42.05 2.68
C VAL A 148 -62.57 -42.21 2.17
N VAL A 149 -62.30 -43.19 1.30
CA VAL A 149 -60.97 -43.39 0.72
C VAL A 149 -60.55 -42.18 -0.13
N VAL A 150 -61.43 -41.62 -0.97
CA VAL A 150 -61.15 -40.39 -1.74
C VAL A 150 -60.83 -39.21 -0.80
N LYS A 151 -61.58 -39.04 0.30
CA LYS A 151 -61.25 -38.01 1.31
C LYS A 151 -59.88 -38.23 1.94
N VAL A 152 -59.53 -39.47 2.30
CA VAL A 152 -58.21 -39.81 2.85
C VAL A 152 -57.11 -39.52 1.80
N VAL A 153 -57.32 -39.88 0.53
CA VAL A 153 -56.39 -39.56 -0.56
C VAL A 153 -56.19 -38.04 -0.70
N VAL A 154 -57.26 -37.25 -0.67
CA VAL A 154 -57.16 -35.78 -0.72
C VAL A 154 -56.37 -35.24 0.48
N VAL A 155 -56.61 -35.73 1.69
CA VAL A 155 -55.84 -35.33 2.89
C VAL A 155 -54.36 -35.69 2.75
N VAL A 156 -54.05 -36.91 2.30
CA VAL A 156 -52.66 -37.34 2.04
C VAL A 156 -51.99 -36.43 1.00
N VAL A 157 -52.67 -36.13 -0.11
CA VAL A 157 -52.16 -35.23 -1.15
C VAL A 157 -51.90 -33.83 -0.60
N VAL A 158 -52.79 -33.27 0.23
CA VAL A 158 -52.61 -31.95 0.86
C VAL A 158 -51.42 -31.96 1.85
N VAL A 159 -51.30 -32.97 2.70
CA VAL A 159 -50.15 -33.11 3.63
C VAL A 159 -48.85 -33.22 2.84
N VAL A 160 -48.84 -33.99 1.77
CA VAL A 160 -47.69 -34.17 0.89
C VAL A 160 -47.29 -32.87 0.18
N ILE A 161 -48.25 -32.11 -0.35
CA ILE A 161 -47.99 -30.77 -0.91
C ILE A 161 -47.40 -29.84 0.15
N ALA A 162 -47.94 -29.87 1.39
CA ALA A 162 -47.40 -29.06 2.48
C ALA A 162 -45.96 -29.43 2.84
N VAL A 163 -45.61 -30.72 2.88
CA VAL A 163 -44.24 -31.19 3.08
C VAL A 163 -43.31 -30.71 1.96
N VAL A 164 -43.74 -30.81 0.69
CA VAL A 164 -42.95 -30.31 -0.46
C VAL A 164 -42.72 -28.80 -0.35
N VAL A 165 -43.74 -28.01 0.02
CA VAL A 165 -43.60 -26.56 0.24
C VAL A 165 -42.61 -26.26 1.37
N VAL A 166 -42.69 -26.97 2.50
CA VAL A 166 -41.73 -26.80 3.62
C VAL A 166 -40.29 -27.12 3.17
N VAL A 167 -40.09 -28.21 2.45
CA VAL A 167 -38.76 -28.59 1.92
C VAL A 167 -38.22 -27.53 0.96
N VAL A 168 -39.05 -26.99 0.06
CA VAL A 168 -38.66 -25.90 -0.85
C VAL A 168 -38.30 -24.62 -0.07
N VAL A 169 -39.07 -24.24 0.95
CA VAL A 169 -38.77 -23.07 1.78
C VAL A 169 -37.45 -23.25 2.53
N VAL A 170 -37.20 -24.43 3.12
CA VAL A 170 -35.92 -24.74 3.79
C VAL A 170 -34.76 -24.67 2.79
N GLY A 171 -34.91 -25.22 1.58
CA GLY A 171 -33.90 -25.11 0.52
C GLY A 171 -33.58 -23.67 0.14
N VAL A 172 -34.60 -22.82 -0.03
CA VAL A 172 -34.42 -21.38 -0.30
C VAL A 172 -33.68 -20.69 0.87
N VAL A 173 -34.02 -21.01 2.12
CA VAL A 173 -33.32 -20.45 3.29
C VAL A 173 -31.85 -20.87 3.32
N VAL A 174 -31.53 -22.14 3.03
CA VAL A 174 -30.14 -22.62 2.94
C VAL A 174 -29.38 -21.89 1.84
N VAL A 175 -29.96 -21.73 0.64
CA VAL A 175 -29.34 -20.98 -0.46
C VAL A 175 -29.09 -19.52 -0.07
N VAL A 176 -30.04 -18.85 0.59
CA VAL A 176 -29.85 -17.48 1.09
C VAL A 176 -28.72 -17.40 2.12
N VAL A 177 -28.63 -18.35 3.06
CA VAL A 177 -27.53 -18.42 4.03
C VAL A 177 -26.19 -18.61 3.33
N VAL A 178 -26.09 -19.51 2.35
CA VAL A 178 -24.86 -19.72 1.57
C VAL A 178 -24.46 -18.45 0.82
N VAL A 179 -25.41 -17.75 0.17
CA VAL A 179 -25.15 -16.47 -0.50
C VAL A 179 -24.64 -15.41 0.48
N VAL A 180 -25.25 -15.29 1.67
CA VAL A 180 -24.79 -14.37 2.72
C VAL A 180 -23.37 -14.72 3.18
N VAL A 181 -23.05 -16.01 3.39
CA VAL A 181 -21.69 -16.45 3.76
C VAL A 181 -20.68 -16.10 2.65
N VAL A 182 -21.01 -16.34 1.38
CA VAL A 182 -20.15 -15.96 0.24
C VAL A 182 -19.92 -14.45 0.19
N VAL A 183 -20.96 -13.63 0.38
CA VAL A 183 -20.84 -12.17 0.45
C VAL A 183 -19.94 -11.73 1.60
N VAL A 184 -20.09 -12.33 2.80
CA VAL A 184 -19.21 -12.04 3.95
C VAL A 184 -17.75 -12.42 3.64
N VAL A 185 -17.49 -13.57 3.03
CA VAL A 185 -16.14 -13.97 2.61
C VAL A 185 -15.54 -12.99 1.60
N VAL A 186 -16.32 -12.56 0.60
CA VAL A 186 -15.87 -11.55 -0.38
C VAL A 186 -15.55 -10.22 0.32
N VAL A 187 -16.38 -9.75 1.25
CA VAL A 187 -16.12 -8.54 2.03
C VAL A 187 -14.83 -8.68 2.86
N VAL A 188 -14.60 -9.81 3.52
CA VAL A 188 -13.36 -10.08 4.28
C VAL A 188 -12.15 -10.05 3.36
N VAL A 189 -12.21 -10.68 2.18
CA VAL A 189 -11.12 -10.64 1.18
C VAL A 189 -10.83 -9.20 0.73
N VAL A 190 -11.86 -8.41 0.44
CA VAL A 190 -11.70 -6.99 0.06
C VAL A 190 -11.05 -6.18 1.18
N VAL A 191 -11.47 -6.38 2.44
CA VAL A 191 -10.84 -5.72 3.60
C VAL A 191 -9.37 -6.11 3.74
N VAL A 192 -9.02 -7.39 3.60
CA VAL A 192 -7.62 -7.86 3.62
C VAL A 192 -6.80 -7.21 2.51
N VAL A 193 -7.32 -7.13 1.29
CA VAL A 193 -6.64 -6.45 0.17
C VAL A 193 -6.41 -4.97 0.46
N VAL A 194 -7.41 -4.26 1.00
CA VAL A 194 -7.27 -2.84 1.40
C VAL A 194 -6.20 -2.67 2.47
N VAL A 195 -6.18 -3.53 3.50
CA VAL A 195 -5.14 -3.51 4.54
C VAL A 195 -3.75 -3.73 3.96
N VAL A 196 -3.57 -4.69 3.05
CA VAL A 196 -2.29 -4.94 2.37
C VAL A 196 -1.85 -3.72 1.55
N VAL A 197 -2.77 -3.09 0.80
CA VAL A 197 -2.47 -1.87 0.04
C VAL A 197 -2.03 -0.72 0.97
N VAL A 198 -2.72 -0.51 2.10
CA VAL A 198 -2.33 0.51 3.10
C VAL A 198 -0.94 0.22 3.67
N VAL A 199 -0.63 -1.03 4.02
CA VAL A 199 0.71 -1.41 4.50
C VAL A 199 1.79 -1.14 3.45
N VAL A 200 1.55 -1.48 2.18
CA VAL A 200 2.49 -1.18 1.08
C VAL A 200 2.72 0.33 0.92
N VAL A 201 1.66 1.15 0.98
CA VAL A 201 1.76 2.61 0.92
C VAL A 201 2.59 3.15 2.09
N VAL A 202 2.36 2.67 3.32
CA VAL A 202 3.15 3.07 4.50
C VAL A 202 4.63 2.71 4.33
N VAL A 203 4.94 1.50 3.84
CA VAL A 203 6.33 1.08 3.58
C VAL A 203 6.99 1.98 2.53
N VAL A 204 6.30 2.32 1.44
CA VAL A 204 6.81 3.23 0.41
C VAL A 204 7.09 4.62 0.99
N VAL A 205 6.18 5.17 1.80
CA VAL A 205 6.38 6.47 2.47
C VAL A 205 7.59 6.44 3.40
N VAL A 206 7.77 5.38 4.20
CA VAL A 206 8.95 5.22 5.07
C VAL A 206 10.24 5.17 4.26
N VAL A 207 10.27 4.41 3.16
CA VAL A 207 11.45 4.35 2.26
C VAL A 207 11.77 5.72 1.67
N VAL A 208 10.77 6.48 1.21
CA VAL A 208 10.97 7.85 0.71
C VAL A 208 11.55 8.77 1.79
N ILE A 209 11.03 8.72 3.02
CA ILE A 209 11.57 9.50 4.15
C ILE A 209 13.04 9.14 4.42
N VAL A 210 13.38 7.85 4.46
CA VAL A 210 14.77 7.40 4.67
C VAL A 210 15.71 7.91 3.56
N VAL A 211 15.28 7.86 2.29
CA VAL A 211 16.05 8.39 1.15
C VAL A 211 16.25 9.91 1.28
N VAL A 212 15.20 10.67 1.62
CA VAL A 212 15.30 12.13 1.82
C VAL A 212 16.27 12.47 2.96
N VAL A 213 16.18 11.77 4.09
CA VAL A 213 17.11 11.96 5.22
C VAL A 213 18.55 11.63 4.81
N ALA A 214 18.78 10.55 4.08
CA ALA A 214 20.11 10.19 3.58
C ALA A 214 20.69 11.27 2.64
N VAL A 215 19.88 11.83 1.72
CA VAL A 215 20.30 12.93 0.85
C VAL A 215 20.64 14.18 1.65
N VAL A 216 19.82 14.55 2.65
CA VAL A 216 20.11 15.69 3.55
C VAL A 216 21.43 15.49 4.29
N VAL A 217 21.70 14.29 4.83
CA VAL A 217 22.96 13.98 5.51
C VAL A 217 24.15 14.13 4.55
N VAL A 218 24.05 13.62 3.32
CA VAL A 218 25.11 13.78 2.30
C VAL A 218 25.36 15.25 1.98
N VAL A 219 24.31 16.07 1.81
CA VAL A 219 24.45 17.51 1.57
C VAL A 219 25.13 18.21 2.75
N VAL A 220 24.75 17.90 3.99
CA VAL A 220 25.39 18.45 5.19
C VAL A 220 26.87 18.09 5.25
N VAL A 221 27.24 16.82 4.98
CA VAL A 221 28.65 16.39 4.93
C VAL A 221 29.44 17.15 3.86
N VAL A 222 28.88 17.31 2.65
CA VAL A 222 29.53 18.09 1.58
C VAL A 222 29.74 19.55 1.99
N VAL A 223 28.75 20.20 2.61
CA VAL A 223 28.88 21.57 3.11
C VAL A 223 29.97 21.68 4.17
N VAL A 224 30.03 20.74 5.13
CA VAL A 224 31.09 20.71 6.16
C VAL A 224 32.47 20.55 5.52
N VAL A 225 32.64 19.66 4.55
CA VAL A 225 33.91 19.48 3.83
C VAL A 225 34.32 20.77 3.10
N VAL A 226 33.39 21.44 2.41
CA VAL A 226 33.66 22.72 1.74
C VAL A 226 34.09 23.79 2.74
N VAL A 227 33.42 23.92 3.88
CA VAL A 227 33.79 24.87 4.95
C VAL A 227 35.20 24.57 5.48
N VAL A 228 35.52 23.30 5.76
CA VAL A 228 36.87 22.90 6.21
C VAL A 228 37.94 23.24 5.17
N VAL A 229 37.70 22.98 3.88
CA VAL A 229 38.63 23.33 2.80
C VAL A 229 38.84 24.85 2.73
N VAL A 230 37.77 25.65 2.82
CA VAL A 230 37.86 27.13 2.84
C VAL A 230 38.67 27.61 4.04
N VAL A 231 38.44 27.08 5.24
CA VAL A 231 39.23 27.43 6.44
C VAL A 231 40.71 27.08 6.26
N VAL A 232 41.04 25.90 5.73
CA VAL A 232 42.43 25.51 5.46
C VAL A 232 43.08 26.46 4.45
N VAL A 233 42.39 26.82 3.36
CA VAL A 233 42.91 27.78 2.37
C VAL A 233 43.16 29.15 3.00
N VAL A 234 42.23 29.66 3.82
CA VAL A 234 42.42 30.93 4.54
C VAL A 234 43.63 30.89 5.47
N VAL A 235 43.80 29.81 6.25
CA VAL A 235 44.97 29.63 7.12
C VAL A 235 46.27 29.61 6.32
N VAL A 236 46.33 28.88 5.20
CA VAL A 236 47.51 28.86 4.31
C VAL A 236 47.82 30.25 3.76
N VAL A 237 46.81 31.01 3.30
CA VAL A 237 47.00 32.38 2.81
C VAL A 237 47.54 33.29 3.92
N VAL A 238 47.00 33.22 5.14
CA VAL A 238 47.49 33.99 6.29
C VAL A 238 48.94 33.64 6.61
N VAL A 239 49.31 32.36 6.63
CA VAL A 239 50.70 31.93 6.85
C VAL A 239 51.63 32.46 5.76
N VAL A 240 51.24 32.39 4.49
CA VAL A 240 52.02 32.95 3.37
C VAL A 240 52.21 34.46 3.52
N VAL A 241 51.16 35.21 3.86
CA VAL A 241 51.24 36.66 4.09
C VAL A 241 52.18 36.98 5.26
N VAL A 242 52.10 36.26 6.38
CA VAL A 242 53.00 36.43 7.52
C VAL A 242 54.46 36.15 7.12
N VAL A 243 54.73 35.07 6.39
CA VAL A 243 56.08 34.76 5.89
C VAL A 243 56.61 35.87 4.98
N VAL A 244 55.80 36.37 4.04
CA VAL A 244 56.18 37.49 3.16
C VAL A 244 56.49 38.75 3.96
N VAL A 245 55.66 39.11 4.95
CA VAL A 245 55.91 40.27 5.82
C VAL A 245 57.20 40.10 6.61
N VAL A 246 57.46 38.92 7.20
CA VAL A 246 58.72 38.64 7.91
C VAL A 246 59.93 38.77 6.98
N VAL A 247 59.86 38.20 5.77
CA VAL A 247 60.95 38.33 4.77
C VAL A 247 61.20 39.79 4.40
N VAL A 248 60.14 40.58 4.15
CA VAL A 248 60.27 42.02 3.86
C VAL A 248 60.91 42.77 5.02
N VAL A 249 60.49 42.51 6.26
CA VAL A 249 61.10 43.14 7.45
C VAL A 249 62.58 42.77 7.58
N VAL A 250 62.95 41.50 7.40
CA VAL A 250 64.35 41.05 7.42
C VAL A 250 65.17 41.75 6.33
N VAL A 251 64.66 41.84 5.10
CA VAL A 251 65.33 42.55 4.00
C VAL A 251 65.53 44.03 4.34
N VAL A 252 64.49 44.72 4.85
CA VAL A 252 64.59 46.12 5.26
C VAL A 252 65.64 46.33 6.36
N VAL A 253 65.67 45.45 7.37
CA VAL A 253 66.67 45.50 8.46
C VAL A 253 68.09 45.26 7.93
N VAL A 254 68.30 44.30 7.02
CA VAL A 254 69.61 44.03 6.40
C VAL A 254 70.06 45.19 5.51
N VAL A 255 69.15 45.80 4.73
CA VAL A 255 69.45 47.00 3.93
C VAL A 255 69.78 48.20 4.81
N ALA A 256 69.05 48.41 5.91
CA ALA A 256 69.34 49.46 6.88
C ALA A 256 70.71 49.24 7.57
N ALA A 257 71.02 48.02 7.97
CA ALA A 257 72.32 47.67 8.57
C ALA A 257 73.50 47.85 7.60
N THR A 258 73.36 47.42 6.35
CA THR A 258 74.41 47.55 5.32
C THR A 258 74.63 48.99 4.87
N THR A 259 73.55 49.79 4.75
CA THR A 259 73.67 51.22 4.45
C THR A 259 74.28 52.00 5.62
N ALA A 260 73.93 51.68 6.87
CA ALA A 260 74.58 52.25 8.06
C ALA A 260 76.06 51.88 8.15
N ALA A 261 76.43 50.62 7.88
CA ALA A 261 77.82 50.18 7.84
C ALA A 261 78.62 50.88 6.73
N ALA A 262 78.05 51.01 5.53
CA ALA A 262 78.66 51.74 4.42
C ALA A 262 78.89 53.23 4.78
N ALA A 263 77.91 53.88 5.40
CA ALA A 263 78.05 55.27 5.86
C ALA A 263 79.17 55.43 6.91
N ALA A 264 79.30 54.49 7.86
CA ALA A 264 80.38 54.49 8.83
C ALA A 264 81.77 54.35 8.17
N VAL A 265 81.92 53.48 7.18
CA VAL A 265 83.17 53.34 6.40
C VAL A 265 83.50 54.65 5.66
N VAL A 266 82.53 55.31 5.03
CA VAL A 266 82.74 56.60 4.36
C VAL A 266 83.23 57.68 5.34
N VAL A 267 82.65 57.75 6.55
CA VAL A 267 83.10 58.69 7.58
C VAL A 267 84.56 58.41 7.99
N VAL A 268 84.92 57.14 8.23
CA VAL A 268 86.31 56.76 8.57
C VAL A 268 87.29 57.12 7.46
N VAL A 269 86.96 56.81 6.20
CA VAL A 269 87.80 57.16 5.04
C VAL A 269 87.96 58.68 4.91
N TYR A 270 86.88 59.45 5.06
CA TYR A 270 86.92 60.90 5.03
C TYR A 270 87.80 61.47 6.17
N SER A 271 87.69 60.95 7.38
CA SER A 271 88.55 61.33 8.51
C SER A 271 90.03 61.06 8.23
N ILE A 272 90.36 59.90 7.66
CA ILE A 272 91.74 59.56 7.26
C ILE A 272 92.25 60.54 6.20
N VAL A 273 91.46 60.84 5.17
CA VAL A 273 91.83 61.81 4.12
C VAL A 273 92.09 63.19 4.71
N VAL A 274 91.23 63.68 5.62
CA VAL A 274 91.44 64.97 6.30
C VAL A 274 92.74 64.97 7.10
N VAL A 275 93.03 63.91 7.87
CA VAL A 275 94.29 63.80 8.63
C VAL A 275 95.50 63.79 7.69
N VAL A 276 95.46 63.03 6.58
CA VAL A 276 96.54 63.00 5.59
C VAL A 276 96.76 64.39 4.96
N VAL A 277 95.69 65.10 4.59
CA VAL A 277 95.79 66.47 4.05
C VAL A 277 96.40 67.42 5.08
N VAL A 278 95.97 67.37 6.34
CA VAL A 278 96.56 68.18 7.43
C VAL A 278 98.05 67.87 7.61
N VAL A 279 98.44 66.59 7.64
CA VAL A 279 99.85 66.19 7.75
C VAL A 279 100.66 66.71 6.56
N VAL A 280 100.16 66.57 5.32
CA VAL A 280 100.84 67.08 4.12
C VAL A 280 101.00 68.60 4.18
N VAL A 281 99.97 69.34 4.60
CA VAL A 281 100.03 70.82 4.77
C VAL A 281 101.03 71.21 5.86
N VAL A 282 101.04 70.52 7.01
CA VAL A 282 101.99 70.79 8.10
C VAL A 282 103.43 70.47 7.69
N VAL A 283 103.66 69.36 6.99
CA VAL A 283 104.99 68.99 6.48
C VAL A 283 105.46 69.99 5.41
N ALA A 284 104.58 70.41 4.50
CA ALA A 284 104.89 71.44 3.51
C ALA A 284 105.21 72.81 4.16
N ALA A 285 104.44 73.21 5.19
CA ALA A 285 104.68 74.42 5.95
C ALA A 285 106.00 74.35 6.76
N ALA A 286 106.29 73.20 7.37
CA ALA A 286 107.56 72.97 8.09
C ALA A 286 108.76 72.96 7.13
N ALA A 287 108.63 72.37 5.93
CA ALA A 287 109.65 72.41 4.89
C ALA A 287 109.87 73.84 4.37
N ALA A 288 108.81 74.62 4.17
CA ALA A 288 108.90 76.03 3.81
C ALA A 288 109.56 76.89 4.91
N ALA A 289 109.23 76.63 6.18
CA ALA A 289 109.87 77.29 7.32
C ALA A 289 111.36 76.90 7.46
N ALA A 290 111.71 75.64 7.23
CA ALA A 290 113.10 75.18 7.20
C ALA A 290 113.89 75.80 6.04
N ALA A 291 113.29 75.93 4.85
CA ALA A 291 113.89 76.63 3.72
C ALA A 291 114.10 78.13 4.01
N ALA A 292 113.13 78.79 4.65
CA ALA A 292 113.27 80.17 5.10
C ALA A 292 114.37 80.35 6.17
N ALA A 293 114.48 79.42 7.12
CA ALA A 293 115.54 79.40 8.13
C ALA A 293 116.93 79.17 7.50
N ALA A 294 117.04 78.28 6.51
CA ALA A 294 118.27 78.05 5.75
C ALA A 294 118.68 79.30 4.94
N ALA A 295 117.72 79.99 4.32
CA ALA A 295 117.97 81.26 3.64
C ALA A 295 118.45 82.35 4.62
N ALA A 296 117.84 82.46 5.80
CA ALA A 296 118.27 83.39 6.85
C ALA A 296 119.68 83.06 7.37
N ALA A 297 120.01 81.78 7.54
CA ALA A 297 121.36 81.35 7.93
C ALA A 297 122.40 81.67 6.84
N ALA A 298 122.06 81.48 5.55
CA ALA A 298 122.93 81.87 4.44
C ALA A 298 123.20 83.38 4.40
N VAL A 299 122.18 84.21 4.67
CA VAL A 299 122.33 85.68 4.82
C VAL A 299 123.21 86.00 6.03
N ALA A 300 123.02 85.35 7.17
CA ALA A 300 123.85 85.57 8.36
C ALA A 300 125.33 85.20 8.12
N VAL A 301 125.61 84.11 7.40
CA VAL A 301 126.97 83.74 6.97
C VAL A 301 127.53 84.76 5.99
N ALA A 302 126.76 85.22 5.02
CA ALA A 302 127.20 86.27 4.08
C ALA A 302 127.55 87.58 4.81
N VAL A 303 126.75 87.98 5.81
CA VAL A 303 127.05 89.14 6.67
C VAL A 303 128.28 88.89 7.54
N ALA A 304 128.45 87.71 8.14
CA ALA A 304 129.63 87.38 8.91
C ALA A 304 130.91 87.40 8.06
N VAL A 305 130.87 86.86 6.84
CA VAL A 305 131.97 86.94 5.87
C VAL A 305 132.25 88.40 5.48
N ALA A 306 131.22 89.20 5.22
CA ALA A 306 131.39 90.62 4.93
C ALA A 306 132.05 91.39 6.11
N VAL A 307 131.64 91.11 7.36
CA VAL A 307 132.26 91.68 8.56
C VAL A 307 133.71 91.22 8.69
N VAL A 308 134.03 89.95 8.44
CA VAL A 308 135.43 89.46 8.45
C VAL A 308 136.26 90.15 7.36
N VAL A 309 135.72 90.33 6.14
CA VAL A 309 136.40 91.07 5.07
C VAL A 309 136.67 92.52 5.48
N VAL A 310 135.69 93.21 6.07
CA VAL A 310 135.87 94.58 6.59
C VAL A 310 136.92 94.63 7.71
N VAL A 311 136.89 93.68 8.65
CA VAL A 311 137.91 93.59 9.73
C VAL A 311 139.30 93.32 9.16
N VAL A 312 139.42 92.46 8.14
CA VAL A 312 140.68 92.21 7.44
C VAL A 312 141.16 93.47 6.71
N GLU A 313 140.29 94.20 6.01
CA GLU A 313 140.68 95.48 5.40
C GLU A 313 141.16 96.49 6.45
N VAL A 314 140.45 96.63 7.59
CA VAL A 314 140.87 97.52 8.68
C VAL A 314 142.23 97.09 9.26
N VAL A 315 142.45 95.79 9.49
CA VAL A 315 143.74 95.26 9.98
C VAL A 315 144.86 95.49 8.97
N VAL A 316 144.60 95.32 7.67
CA VAL A 316 145.57 95.61 6.60
C VAL A 316 145.88 97.12 6.56
N VAL A 317 144.88 97.99 6.65
CA VAL A 317 145.06 99.45 6.68
C VAL A 317 145.84 99.90 7.92
N VAL A 318 145.57 99.34 9.09
CA VAL A 318 146.31 99.62 10.33
C VAL A 318 147.76 99.12 10.23
N SER A 319 147.99 97.91 9.72
CA SER A 319 149.34 97.37 9.50
C SER A 319 150.13 98.20 8.48
N PHE A 320 149.44 98.77 7.47
CA PHE A 320 150.05 99.65 6.48
C PHE A 320 150.41 101.03 7.06
N GLN A 321 149.61 101.55 8.00
CA GLN A 321 149.93 102.77 8.76
C GLN A 321 151.18 102.56 9.65
N GLU A 322 151.30 101.44 10.37
CA GLU A 322 152.53 101.16 11.13
C GLU A 322 153.75 100.99 10.22
N SER A 323 153.61 100.33 9.07
CA SER A 323 154.71 100.16 8.11
C SER A 323 155.21 101.46 7.48
N LEU A 324 154.42 102.53 7.48
CA LEU A 324 154.84 103.85 6.97
C LEU A 324 155.54 104.71 8.03
N PHE A 325 155.31 104.45 9.32
CA PHE A 325 155.91 105.24 10.41
C PHE A 325 157.39 104.92 10.65
N PHE A 326 157.87 103.73 10.26
CA PHE A 326 159.21 103.25 10.59
C PHE A 326 160.29 103.48 9.51
N LYS A 327 160.00 104.22 8.43
CA LYS A 327 160.88 104.27 7.23
C LYS A 327 161.33 105.67 6.77
N ARG A 328 161.43 106.65 7.69
CA ARG A 328 161.98 107.98 7.35
C ARG A 328 162.92 108.63 8.36
N THR A 329 163.55 107.84 9.24
CA THR A 329 164.69 108.26 10.06
C THR A 329 165.92 107.39 9.77
N SER A 330 167.08 108.05 9.63
CA SER A 330 168.45 107.48 9.59
C SER A 330 168.99 106.80 8.31
N VAL A 331 169.38 107.64 7.34
CA VAL A 331 170.68 107.55 6.62
C VAL A 331 171.18 109.02 6.53
N LYS A 332 172.06 109.51 7.41
CA LYS A 332 173.51 109.28 7.61
C LYS A 332 174.39 110.03 6.59
N ALA A 333 175.38 110.77 7.11
CA ALA A 333 176.12 111.83 6.43
C ALA A 333 177.56 111.44 6.03
N GLU A 334 178.14 112.18 5.08
CA GLU A 334 179.60 112.48 5.02
C GLU A 334 179.86 113.88 4.39
N ARG A 335 181.13 114.24 4.09
CA ARG A 335 181.76 115.56 4.32
C ARG A 335 182.00 116.51 3.09
N VAL A 336 182.15 117.82 3.41
CA VAL A 336 183.08 118.85 2.80
C VAL A 336 182.71 119.44 1.41
N VAL A 337 182.87 120.74 1.02
CA VAL A 337 183.15 122.14 1.53
C VAL A 337 183.13 123.07 0.26
N PRO A 338 183.00 124.43 0.23
CA PRO A 338 182.74 125.47 1.26
C PRO A 338 181.32 126.08 1.09
N ASP A 339 180.93 127.33 1.44
CA ASP A 339 181.45 128.44 2.28
C ASP A 339 180.33 128.82 3.29
#